data_AF-Q6A5D6-F1
#
_entry.id   AF-Q6A5D6-F1
#
_cell.length_a   1.000
_cell.length_b   1.000
_cell.length_c   1.000
_cell.angle_alpha   90.00
_cell.angle_beta   90.00
_cell.angle_gamma   90.00
#
_symmetry.space_group_name_H-M   'P 1'
#
loop_
_entity.id
_entity.type
_entity.pdbx_description
1 polymer ?
#
loop_
_entity_poly.entity_id
_entity_poly.type
_entity_poly.pdbx_seq_one_letter_code
_entity_poly.pdbx_strand_id
1 'polypeptide(L)'
;MPHPSLRADDRSRDTRPHKGTSMFTTSVGVFVFGLLATIAGGAVGAAIGGNYAFVLTGFCVLASWGVFAATGNTFGLDYLAFGPFMGPHIAFAGGVAAAIYARYRGHLGDGKDVNTPLAGIGHPDILCVGAAFGIFGYLCQIGISNIPWFGKHTDPVALTVLLSGLLARLIFGGVPGKGLFHGSLHNPELFHENATSFPAKIKPGPNGRWLEWQEKPSQLLTIGSLFGIFAGGASLFLAANVGAYLTTRGLANNLAAANANSFCFGISAVIILFLITNRNMPVQHHVTNIAGLAAVQFFPLLMGKTLTTYHWTYTSSWDSHTWGMATVALVIAAFFGVFTAGLGEFCARLWYNRGTSHIDPPAAAIWLGNTVVVSLATLFS
;
A
#
# COMPACT_ATOMS: atom_id res chain seq x y z
N MET A 1 -37.87 -10.94 53.95
CA MET A 1 -37.60 -11.63 52.67
C MET A 1 -38.31 -10.86 51.55
N PRO A 2 -37.70 -10.72 50.37
CA PRO A 2 -37.12 -9.44 49.93
C PRO A 2 -37.75 -8.87 48.65
N HIS A 3 -37.56 -7.58 48.40
CA HIS A 3 -36.88 -7.11 47.17
C HIS A 3 -36.54 -5.61 47.27
N PRO A 4 -35.26 -5.26 47.43
CA PRO A 4 -34.76 -3.92 47.14
C PRO A 4 -34.66 -3.73 45.63
N SER A 5 -35.06 -2.56 45.15
CA SER A 5 -34.84 -2.11 43.77
C SER A 5 -33.34 -2.08 43.47
N LEU A 6 -32.85 -3.06 42.71
CA LEU A 6 -31.56 -3.00 42.06
C LEU A 6 -31.61 -1.89 41.00
N ARG A 7 -31.08 -0.71 41.33
CA ARG A 7 -30.50 0.17 40.32
C ARG A 7 -29.34 -0.60 39.70
N ALA A 8 -29.59 -1.22 38.55
CA ALA A 8 -28.52 -1.64 37.68
C ALA A 8 -27.80 -0.35 37.24
N ASP A 9 -26.57 -0.20 37.74
CA ASP A 9 -25.58 0.71 37.18
C ASP A 9 -25.47 0.35 35.68
N ASP A 10 -26.13 1.14 34.82
CA ASP A 10 -25.89 1.13 33.38
C ASP A 10 -24.51 1.76 33.13
N ARG A 11 -23.48 0.98 33.44
CA ARG A 11 -22.15 1.14 32.87
C ARG A 11 -22.04 0.16 31.70
N SER A 12 -22.91 0.31 30.71
CA SER A 12 -22.54 -0.03 29.34
C SER A 12 -21.33 0.83 29.00
N ARG A 13 -20.15 0.25 29.22
CA ARG A 13 -18.88 0.79 28.73
C ARG A 13 -19.08 1.07 27.26
N ASP A 14 -18.97 2.33 26.90
CA ASP A 14 -18.83 2.78 25.51
C ASP A 14 -17.56 2.11 24.95
N THR A 15 -17.69 0.88 24.44
CA THR A 15 -16.63 0.15 23.76
C THR A 15 -16.62 0.50 22.28
N ARG A 16 -17.04 1.71 21.90
CA ARG A 16 -16.78 2.20 20.56
C ARG A 16 -15.29 2.48 20.47
N PRO A 17 -14.55 1.79 19.58
CA PRO A 17 -13.15 2.13 19.36
C PRO A 17 -13.07 3.59 18.94
N HIS A 18 -12.27 4.37 19.67
CA HIS A 18 -11.95 5.74 19.30
C HIS A 18 -11.41 5.75 17.87
N LYS A 19 -12.03 6.55 17.00
CA LYS A 19 -11.59 6.77 15.61
C LYS A 19 -10.10 7.15 15.57
N GLY A 20 -9.25 6.18 15.24
CA GLY A 20 -7.83 6.39 14.98
C GLY A 20 -6.87 5.46 15.71
N THR A 21 -7.31 4.59 16.63
CA THR A 21 -6.42 3.55 17.19
C THR A 21 -6.34 2.37 16.23
N SER A 22 -5.14 2.02 15.78
CA SER A 22 -4.87 0.75 15.09
C SER A 22 -5.49 -0.39 15.91
N MET A 23 -6.19 -1.33 15.25
CA MET A 23 -6.83 -2.46 15.95
C MET A 23 -5.85 -3.20 16.88
N PHE A 24 -4.57 -3.13 16.53
CA PHE A 24 -3.45 -3.78 17.20
C PHE A 24 -2.93 -3.10 18.47
N THR A 25 -3.41 -1.90 18.79
CA THR A 25 -3.06 -1.19 20.04
C THR A 25 -4.22 -1.14 21.05
N THR A 26 -5.30 -1.87 20.78
CA THR A 26 -6.51 -1.88 21.62
C THR A 26 -6.32 -2.57 22.98
N SER A 27 -5.38 -3.51 23.07
CA SER A 27 -4.95 -4.13 24.34
C SER A 27 -3.57 -4.75 24.19
N VAL A 28 -2.90 -5.02 25.33
CA VAL A 28 -1.62 -5.75 25.35
C VAL A 28 -1.75 -7.12 24.69
N GLY A 29 -2.86 -7.83 24.91
CA GLY A 29 -3.10 -9.15 24.32
C GLY A 29 -3.18 -9.10 22.80
N VAL A 30 -3.93 -8.15 22.24
CA VAL A 30 -4.03 -7.97 20.78
C VAL A 30 -2.69 -7.53 20.19
N PHE A 31 -1.95 -6.67 20.90
CA PHE A 31 -0.62 -6.25 20.47
C PHE A 31 0.36 -7.43 20.38
N VAL A 32 0.43 -8.27 21.42
CA VAL A 32 1.31 -9.45 21.48
C VAL A 32 0.89 -10.50 20.45
N PHE A 33 -0.41 -10.72 20.27
CA PHE A 33 -0.92 -11.61 19.22
C PHE A 33 -0.47 -11.13 17.83
N GLY A 34 -0.67 -9.84 17.54
CA GLY A 34 -0.20 -9.25 16.29
C GLY A 34 1.31 -9.37 16.12
N LEU A 35 2.09 -9.15 17.17
CA LEU A 35 3.55 -9.31 17.14
C LEU A 35 3.95 -10.74 16.72
N LEU A 36 3.37 -11.77 17.33
CA LEU A 36 3.62 -13.17 16.95
C LEU A 36 3.19 -13.45 15.50
N ALA A 37 2.02 -12.93 15.09
CA ALA A 37 1.55 -13.07 13.72
C ALA A 37 2.50 -12.40 12.72
N THR A 38 3.08 -11.24 13.04
CA THR A 38 4.04 -10.54 12.15
C THR A 38 5.40 -11.20 12.05
N ILE A 39 5.87 -11.86 13.12
CA ILE A 39 7.06 -12.73 13.07
C ILE A 39 6.83 -13.82 12.02
N ALA A 40 5.71 -14.52 12.12
CA ALA A 40 5.35 -15.57 11.16
C ALA A 40 5.12 -15.01 9.76
N GLY A 41 4.41 -13.88 9.62
CA GLY A 41 4.11 -13.23 8.34
C GLY A 41 5.36 -12.79 7.60
N GLY A 42 6.33 -12.17 8.30
CA GLY A 42 7.62 -11.81 7.73
C GLY A 42 8.44 -13.02 7.29
N ALA A 43 8.45 -14.09 8.09
CA ALA A 43 9.10 -15.35 7.72
C ALA A 43 8.43 -16.02 6.51
N VAL A 44 7.10 -16.03 6.43
CA VAL A 44 6.34 -16.52 5.28
C VAL A 44 6.67 -15.72 4.03
N GLY A 45 6.71 -14.39 4.14
CA GLY A 45 7.09 -13.50 3.04
C GLY A 45 8.49 -13.78 2.51
N ALA A 46 9.46 -14.03 3.40
CA ALA A 46 10.79 -14.49 3.00
C ALA A 46 10.76 -15.88 2.36
N ALA A 47 10.02 -16.82 2.94
CA ALA A 47 9.97 -18.20 2.47
C ALA A 47 9.47 -18.31 1.02
N ILE A 48 8.40 -17.59 0.69
CA ILE A 48 7.75 -17.67 -0.63
C ILE A 48 8.28 -16.64 -1.63
N GLY A 49 9.00 -15.62 -1.18
CA GLY A 49 9.45 -14.49 -2.00
C GLY A 49 8.53 -13.28 -1.89
N GLY A 50 9.12 -12.08 -1.90
CA GLY A 50 8.40 -10.82 -1.69
C GLY A 50 7.23 -10.63 -2.64
N ASN A 51 7.45 -10.73 -3.95
CA ASN A 51 6.38 -10.51 -4.94
C ASN A 51 5.25 -11.55 -4.86
N TYR A 52 5.54 -12.81 -4.51
CA TYR A 52 4.51 -13.81 -4.24
C TYR A 52 3.67 -13.43 -3.01
N ALA A 53 4.30 -12.94 -1.94
CA ALA A 53 3.58 -12.43 -0.78
C ALA A 53 2.70 -11.23 -1.13
N PHE A 54 3.18 -10.32 -1.98
CA PHE A 54 2.39 -9.18 -2.46
C PHE A 54 1.20 -9.60 -3.33
N VAL A 55 1.34 -10.65 -4.15
CA VAL A 55 0.21 -11.24 -4.88
C VAL A 55 -0.85 -11.79 -3.91
N LEU A 56 -0.43 -12.45 -2.82
CA LEU A 56 -1.35 -12.92 -1.77
C LEU A 56 -2.04 -11.77 -1.04
N THR A 57 -1.37 -10.62 -0.84
CA THR A 57 -2.04 -9.39 -0.40
C THR A 57 -3.20 -9.06 -1.33
N GLY A 58 -2.97 -9.08 -2.65
CA GLY A 58 -4.00 -8.81 -3.65
C GLY A 58 -5.24 -9.71 -3.51
N PHE A 59 -5.02 -11.02 -3.38
CA PHE A 59 -6.12 -11.96 -3.11
C PHE A 59 -6.84 -11.68 -1.79
N CYS A 60 -6.09 -11.36 -0.72
CA CYS A 60 -6.68 -11.00 0.57
C CYS A 60 -7.55 -9.74 0.45
N VAL A 61 -7.10 -8.72 -0.28
CA VAL A 61 -7.89 -7.50 -0.52
C VAL A 61 -9.22 -7.83 -1.22
N LEU A 62 -9.19 -8.63 -2.29
CA LEU A 62 -10.40 -8.98 -3.05
C LEU A 62 -11.37 -9.83 -2.22
N ALA A 63 -10.87 -10.83 -1.49
CA ALA A 63 -11.68 -11.63 -0.56
C ALA A 63 -12.29 -10.75 0.54
N SER A 64 -11.50 -9.81 1.07
CA SER A 64 -11.95 -8.88 2.11
C SER A 64 -13.03 -7.93 1.62
N TRP A 65 -12.99 -7.51 0.35
CA TRP A 65 -14.06 -6.74 -0.27
C TRP A 65 -15.38 -7.51 -0.33
N GLY A 66 -15.35 -8.81 -0.63
CA GLY A 66 -16.54 -9.65 -0.60
C GLY A 66 -17.16 -9.73 0.80
N VAL A 67 -16.33 -9.96 1.82
CA VAL A 67 -16.75 -9.98 3.23
C VAL A 67 -17.29 -8.61 3.66
N PHE A 68 -16.57 -7.54 3.32
CA PHE A 68 -16.93 -6.17 3.66
C PHE A 68 -18.26 -5.75 3.03
N ALA A 69 -18.47 -6.01 1.74
CA ALA A 69 -19.72 -5.68 1.06
C ALA A 69 -20.91 -6.45 1.63
N ALA A 70 -20.70 -7.71 2.05
CA ALA A 70 -21.76 -8.54 2.61
C ALA A 70 -22.13 -8.19 4.06
N THR A 71 -21.14 -7.80 4.88
CA THR A 71 -21.30 -7.70 6.34
C THR A 71 -21.08 -6.30 6.91
N GLY A 72 -20.40 -5.43 6.18
CA GLY A 72 -19.89 -4.15 6.68
C GLY A 72 -18.67 -4.25 7.59
N ASN A 73 -18.13 -5.45 7.83
CA ASN A 73 -16.99 -5.66 8.70
C ASN A 73 -15.66 -5.50 7.93
N THR A 74 -14.74 -4.70 8.47
CA THR A 74 -13.44 -4.40 7.86
C THR A 74 -12.33 -5.36 8.30
N PHE A 75 -12.58 -6.36 9.15
CA PHE A 75 -11.52 -7.24 9.67
C PHE A 75 -10.66 -7.88 8.56
N GLY A 76 -11.25 -8.20 7.40
CA GLY A 76 -10.49 -8.74 6.28
C GLY A 76 -9.45 -7.73 5.78
N LEU A 77 -9.85 -6.47 5.62
CA LEU A 77 -8.95 -5.39 5.21
C LEU A 77 -7.92 -5.12 6.33
N ASP A 78 -8.36 -5.01 7.57
CA ASP A 78 -7.53 -4.56 8.69
C ASP A 78 -6.54 -5.62 9.20
N TYR A 79 -6.91 -6.90 9.14
CA TYR A 79 -6.09 -8.01 9.64
C TYR A 79 -5.44 -8.83 8.51
N LEU A 80 -6.22 -9.23 7.50
CA LEU A 80 -5.72 -10.12 6.45
C LEU A 80 -4.89 -9.36 5.41
N ALA A 81 -5.46 -8.31 4.82
CA ALA A 81 -4.87 -7.61 3.69
C ALA A 81 -3.83 -6.55 4.08
N PHE A 82 -4.12 -5.73 5.09
CA PHE A 82 -3.27 -4.62 5.52
C PHE A 82 -2.83 -4.75 6.99
N GLY A 83 -2.92 -5.96 7.55
CA GLY A 83 -2.51 -6.28 8.90
C GLY A 83 -1.39 -7.32 8.97
N PRO A 84 -1.20 -7.96 10.13
CA PRO A 84 -0.13 -8.90 10.42
C PRO A 84 -0.01 -10.13 9.52
N PHE A 85 -1.06 -10.50 8.79
CA PHE A 85 -1.08 -11.70 7.97
C PHE A 85 -0.39 -11.48 6.60
N MET A 86 -1.03 -10.74 5.68
CA MET A 86 -0.50 -10.46 4.34
C MET A 86 -0.30 -8.97 4.08
N GLY A 87 -0.21 -8.15 5.13
CA GLY A 87 0.16 -6.74 4.99
C GLY A 87 1.47 -6.59 4.23
N PRO A 88 1.57 -5.72 3.20
CA PRO A 88 2.80 -5.52 2.45
C PRO A 88 3.98 -5.09 3.33
N HIS A 89 3.70 -4.29 4.36
CA HIS A 89 4.70 -3.84 5.34
C HIS A 89 5.23 -4.98 6.24
N ILE A 90 4.59 -6.16 6.22
CA ILE A 90 5.00 -7.35 6.98
C ILE A 90 5.61 -8.38 6.04
N ALA A 91 4.79 -8.95 5.14
CA ALA A 91 5.17 -10.11 4.35
C ALA A 91 6.06 -9.70 3.16
N PHE A 92 5.61 -8.77 2.31
CA PHE A 92 6.41 -8.29 1.18
C PHE A 92 7.71 -7.63 1.65
N ALA A 93 7.64 -6.70 2.61
CA ALA A 93 8.80 -6.01 3.15
C ALA A 93 9.79 -6.98 3.84
N GLY A 94 9.28 -7.99 4.58
CA GLY A 94 10.09 -9.06 5.14
C GLY A 94 10.80 -9.87 4.06
N GLY A 95 10.10 -10.23 2.98
CA GLY A 95 10.68 -10.93 1.84
C GLY A 95 11.74 -10.11 1.10
N VAL A 96 11.49 -8.81 0.92
CA VAL A 96 12.48 -7.87 0.37
C VAL A 96 13.74 -7.85 1.23
N ALA A 97 13.61 -7.61 2.54
CA ALA A 97 14.77 -7.54 3.42
C ALA A 97 15.57 -8.85 3.46
N ALA A 98 14.86 -9.99 3.47
CA ALA A 98 15.46 -11.31 3.43
C ALA A 98 16.23 -11.56 2.12
N ALA A 99 15.73 -11.12 0.97
CA ALA A 99 16.43 -11.23 -0.32
C ALA A 99 17.73 -10.41 -0.33
N ILE A 100 17.68 -9.19 0.23
CA ILE A 100 18.87 -8.33 0.36
C ILE A 100 19.90 -9.00 1.27
N TYR A 101 19.44 -9.59 2.39
CA TYR A 101 20.30 -10.35 3.29
C TYR A 101 20.88 -11.62 2.62
N ALA A 102 20.08 -12.36 1.86
CA ALA A 102 20.53 -13.54 1.13
C ALA A 102 21.66 -13.15 0.15
N ARG A 103 21.51 -12.03 -0.57
CA ARG A 103 22.57 -11.47 -1.42
C ARG A 103 23.81 -11.07 -0.61
N TYR A 104 23.61 -10.40 0.52
CA TYR A 104 24.71 -10.03 1.44
C TYR A 104 25.52 -11.25 1.91
N ARG A 105 24.85 -12.39 2.14
CA ARG A 105 25.46 -13.67 2.53
C ARG A 105 26.01 -14.49 1.35
N GLY A 106 25.87 -14.00 0.11
CA GLY A 106 26.34 -14.69 -1.09
C GLY A 106 25.43 -15.84 -1.57
N HIS A 107 24.20 -15.93 -1.04
CA HIS A 107 23.22 -16.95 -1.42
C HIS A 107 22.30 -16.51 -2.56
N LEU A 108 22.32 -15.23 -2.93
CA LEU A 108 21.56 -14.68 -4.05
C LEU A 108 22.44 -13.74 -4.89
N GLY A 109 22.33 -13.80 -6.20
CA GLY A 109 23.16 -12.99 -7.11
C GLY A 109 22.79 -11.51 -7.13
N ASP A 110 21.51 -11.18 -6.94
CA ASP A 110 21.01 -9.81 -6.96
C ASP A 110 20.07 -9.54 -5.79
N GLY A 111 20.35 -8.48 -5.01
CA GLY A 111 19.49 -8.03 -3.91
C GLY A 111 18.21 -7.33 -4.39
N LYS A 112 18.04 -7.14 -5.71
CA LYS A 112 16.79 -6.68 -6.32
C LYS A 112 15.81 -7.82 -6.62
N ASP A 113 16.29 -9.07 -6.61
CA ASP A 113 15.45 -10.24 -6.86
C ASP A 113 14.56 -10.53 -5.65
N VAL A 114 13.32 -10.06 -5.75
CA VAL A 114 12.26 -10.27 -4.76
C VAL A 114 11.27 -11.35 -5.20
N ASN A 115 11.60 -12.10 -6.26
CA ASN A 115 10.77 -13.17 -6.80
C ASN A 115 11.17 -14.53 -6.24
N THR A 116 12.48 -14.76 -6.03
CA THR A 116 13.00 -16.07 -5.59
C THR A 116 12.40 -16.50 -4.23
N PRO A 117 11.77 -17.69 -4.14
CA PRO A 117 11.37 -18.28 -2.86
C PRO A 117 12.59 -18.67 -2.02
N LEU A 118 12.88 -17.91 -0.96
CA LEU A 118 14.13 -18.04 -0.22
C LEU A 118 14.18 -19.28 0.67
N ALA A 119 13.04 -19.91 0.95
CA ALA A 119 13.01 -21.21 1.65
C ALA A 119 13.78 -22.29 0.87
N GLY A 120 13.77 -22.23 -0.46
CA GLY A 120 14.48 -23.17 -1.32
C GLY A 120 16.01 -23.07 -1.22
N ILE A 121 16.53 -21.96 -0.68
CA ILE A 121 17.98 -21.77 -0.45
C ILE A 121 18.47 -22.67 0.70
N GLY A 122 17.61 -23.01 1.67
CA GLY A 122 17.95 -23.91 2.78
C GLY A 122 18.70 -23.26 3.94
N HIS A 123 18.65 -21.93 4.06
CA HIS A 123 19.31 -21.15 5.12
C HIS A 123 18.29 -20.47 6.05
N PRO A 124 18.02 -21.01 7.26
CA PRO A 124 16.98 -20.51 8.16
C PRO A 124 17.17 -19.06 8.64
N ASP A 125 18.43 -18.60 8.72
CA ASP A 125 18.78 -17.23 9.05
C ASP A 125 18.14 -16.21 8.10
N ILE A 126 17.95 -16.56 6.82
CA ILE A 126 17.27 -15.71 5.84
C ILE A 126 15.80 -15.49 6.24
N LEU A 127 15.12 -16.54 6.71
CA LEU A 127 13.72 -16.47 7.15
C LEU A 127 13.61 -15.70 8.47
N CYS A 128 14.59 -15.84 9.36
CA CYS A 128 14.69 -15.05 10.60
C CYS A 128 14.85 -13.55 10.30
N VAL A 129 15.59 -13.15 9.26
CA VAL A 129 15.64 -11.75 8.82
C VAL A 129 14.28 -11.29 8.32
N GLY A 130 13.57 -12.12 7.56
CA GLY A 130 12.18 -11.85 7.17
C GLY A 130 11.28 -11.58 8.37
N ALA A 131 11.34 -12.45 9.39
CA ALA A 131 10.61 -12.29 10.64
C ALA A 131 10.96 -11.00 11.39
N ALA A 132 12.25 -10.65 11.46
CA ALA A 132 12.71 -9.43 12.11
C ALA A 132 12.16 -8.17 11.42
N PHE A 133 12.11 -8.18 10.08
CA PHE A 133 11.50 -7.10 9.30
C PHE A 133 9.97 -7.11 9.36
N GLY A 134 9.33 -8.26 9.60
CA GLY A 134 7.92 -8.33 9.97
C GLY A 134 7.62 -7.57 11.27
N ILE A 135 8.43 -7.78 12.32
CA ILE A 135 8.33 -7.02 13.58
C ILE A 135 8.54 -5.53 13.32
N PHE A 136 9.62 -5.17 12.61
CA PHE A 136 9.90 -3.77 12.29
C PHE A 136 8.73 -3.12 11.56
N GLY A 137 8.18 -3.80 10.55
CA GLY A 137 7.03 -3.34 9.80
C GLY A 137 5.84 -3.05 10.69
N TYR A 138 5.51 -3.97 11.59
CA TYR A 138 4.39 -3.81 12.53
C TYR A 138 4.54 -2.57 13.42
N LEU A 139 5.71 -2.43 14.04
CA LEU A 139 5.99 -1.33 14.96
C LEU A 139 6.08 0.02 14.24
N CYS A 140 6.72 0.04 13.07
CA CYS A 140 6.88 1.23 12.26
C CYS A 140 5.54 1.74 11.73
N GLN A 141 4.68 0.83 11.23
CA GLN A 141 3.34 1.18 10.76
C GLN A 141 2.49 1.76 11.89
N ILE A 142 2.48 1.12 13.07
CA ILE A 142 1.79 1.63 14.26
C ILE A 142 2.33 3.02 14.63
N GLY A 143 3.66 3.19 14.63
CA GLY A 143 4.31 4.47 14.92
C GLY A 143 3.84 5.57 14.00
N ILE A 144 3.90 5.35 12.68
CA ILE A 144 3.46 6.32 11.66
C ILE A 144 1.98 6.67 11.82
N SER A 145 1.12 5.66 12.00
CA SER A 145 -0.33 5.87 12.18
C SER A 145 -0.67 6.72 13.41
N ASN A 146 0.19 6.75 14.43
CA ASN A 146 -0.02 7.54 15.63
C ASN A 146 0.62 8.95 15.57
N ILE A 147 1.31 9.31 14.48
CA ILE A 147 1.84 10.68 14.31
C ILE A 147 0.65 11.63 14.10
N PRO A 148 0.44 12.66 14.96
CA PRO A 148 -0.66 13.60 14.81
C PRO A 148 -0.69 14.24 13.42
N TRP A 149 -1.89 14.36 12.85
CA TRP A 149 -2.15 14.79 11.47
C TRP A 149 -1.58 13.84 10.41
N PHE A 150 -0.26 13.61 10.40
CA PHE A 150 0.44 12.86 9.36
C PHE A 150 -0.08 11.44 9.21
N GLY A 151 -0.28 10.69 10.30
CA GLY A 151 -0.78 9.31 10.25
C GLY A 151 -2.19 9.15 9.67
N LYS A 152 -2.96 10.25 9.60
CA LYS A 152 -4.30 10.30 8.98
C LYS A 152 -4.30 10.91 7.57
N HIS A 153 -3.17 11.49 7.15
CA HIS A 153 -3.01 12.18 5.87
C HIS A 153 -1.86 11.56 5.06
N THR A 154 -1.58 10.27 5.27
CA THR A 154 -0.57 9.53 4.50
C THR A 154 -0.97 8.06 4.44
N ASP A 155 -0.26 7.28 3.64
CA ASP A 155 -0.37 5.83 3.65
C ASP A 155 0.71 5.23 4.57
N PRO A 156 0.37 4.85 5.82
CA PRO A 156 1.36 4.33 6.77
C PRO A 156 1.92 2.97 6.34
N VAL A 157 1.16 2.16 5.60
CA VAL A 157 1.60 0.83 5.13
C VAL A 157 2.67 1.01 4.06
N ALA A 158 2.40 1.82 3.04
CA ALA A 158 3.33 2.07 1.96
C ALA A 158 4.60 2.80 2.42
N LEU A 159 4.47 3.77 3.34
CA LEU A 159 5.65 4.42 3.93
C LEU A 159 6.50 3.40 4.71
N THR A 160 5.87 2.48 5.45
CA THR A 160 6.60 1.44 6.18
C THR A 160 7.34 0.48 5.25
N VAL A 161 6.75 0.10 4.11
CA VAL A 161 7.43 -0.73 3.09
C VAL A 161 8.69 -0.02 2.59
N LEU A 162 8.58 1.27 2.26
CA LEU A 162 9.72 2.07 1.81
C LEU A 162 10.82 2.13 2.89
N LEU A 163 10.46 2.45 4.14
CA LEU A 163 11.40 2.52 5.25
C LEU A 163 12.08 1.17 5.53
N SER A 164 11.34 0.07 5.39
CA SER A 164 11.88 -1.29 5.52
C SER A 164 12.93 -1.58 4.44
N GLY A 165 12.64 -1.27 3.17
CA GLY A 165 13.60 -1.42 2.07
C GLY A 165 14.84 -0.54 2.23
N LEU A 166 14.65 0.71 2.66
CA LEU A 166 15.75 1.64 2.98
C LEU A 166 16.63 1.09 4.11
N LEU A 167 16.03 0.64 5.21
CA LEU A 167 16.74 0.07 6.34
C LEU A 167 17.51 -1.20 5.94
N ALA A 168 16.86 -2.12 5.24
CA ALA A 168 17.51 -3.34 4.74
C ALA A 168 18.67 -3.01 3.80
N ARG A 169 18.53 -2.00 2.93
CA ARG A 169 19.63 -1.52 2.09
C ARG A 169 20.78 -0.97 2.91
N LEU A 170 20.53 -0.12 3.90
CA LEU A 170 21.59 0.45 4.72
C LEU A 170 22.35 -0.65 5.47
N ILE A 171 21.64 -1.63 6.05
CA ILE A 171 22.25 -2.71 6.84
C ILE A 171 22.98 -3.71 5.93
N PHE A 172 22.34 -4.21 4.87
CA PHE A 172 22.79 -5.38 4.10
C PHE A 172 23.18 -5.06 2.64
N GLY A 173 22.83 -3.89 2.11
CA GLY A 173 23.03 -3.53 0.71
C GLY A 173 24.48 -3.19 0.32
N GLY A 174 25.43 -3.29 1.25
CA GLY A 174 26.86 -3.12 0.95
C GLY A 174 27.43 -4.26 0.09
N VAL A 175 28.69 -4.13 -0.31
CA VAL A 175 29.41 -5.21 -1.00
C VAL A 175 29.51 -6.43 -0.05
N PRO A 176 29.13 -7.64 -0.48
CA PRO A 176 29.26 -8.84 0.35
C PRO A 176 30.66 -8.99 0.95
N GLY A 177 30.72 -9.36 2.23
CA GLY A 177 31.97 -9.50 2.98
C GLY A 177 32.58 -8.21 3.56
N LYS A 178 32.01 -7.02 3.28
CA LYS A 178 32.48 -5.75 3.89
C LYS A 178 31.90 -5.46 5.28
N GLY A 179 30.99 -6.30 5.78
CA GLY A 179 30.32 -6.10 7.06
C GLY A 179 28.96 -5.42 6.93
N LEU A 180 28.23 -5.33 8.04
CA LEU A 180 26.92 -4.66 8.11
C LEU A 180 27.07 -3.14 8.03
N PHE A 181 25.99 -2.43 7.67
CA PHE A 181 25.94 -0.96 7.64
C PHE A 181 26.89 -0.28 6.63
N HIS A 182 27.29 -1.02 5.60
CA HIS A 182 28.10 -0.50 4.49
C HIS A 182 27.27 -0.30 3.21
N GLY A 183 25.94 -0.38 3.31
CA GLY A 183 25.06 -0.07 2.19
C GLY A 183 24.91 1.44 1.98
N SER A 184 24.76 1.84 0.72
CA SER A 184 24.47 3.23 0.35
C SER A 184 23.09 3.34 -0.27
N LEU A 185 22.41 4.47 -0.05
CA LEU A 185 21.16 4.78 -0.73
C LEU A 185 21.36 4.94 -2.25
N HIS A 186 22.51 5.49 -2.63
CA HIS A 186 22.87 5.80 -4.01
C HIS A 186 24.32 5.42 -4.27
N ASN A 187 24.58 4.81 -5.42
CA ASN A 187 25.93 4.41 -5.82
C ASN A 187 26.38 5.32 -6.99
N PRO A 188 27.40 6.18 -6.81
CA PRO A 188 27.83 7.16 -7.82
C PRO A 188 28.10 6.59 -9.21
N GLU A 189 28.66 5.38 -9.27
CA GLU A 189 28.97 4.63 -10.49
C GLU A 189 27.72 4.20 -11.27
N LEU A 190 26.55 4.24 -10.63
CA LEU A 190 25.28 3.97 -11.31
C LEU A 190 24.65 5.24 -11.89
N PHE A 191 25.20 6.44 -11.70
CA PHE A 191 24.68 7.65 -12.35
C PHE A 191 25.29 7.84 -13.75
N HIS A 192 24.57 8.54 -14.63
CA HIS A 192 25.12 8.86 -15.95
C HIS A 192 26.34 9.78 -15.83
N GLU A 193 27.47 9.28 -16.31
CA GLU A 193 28.70 10.06 -16.45
C GLU A 193 28.48 11.30 -17.32
N ASN A 194 29.13 12.41 -16.98
CA ASN A 194 29.10 13.68 -17.70
C ASN A 194 27.73 14.37 -17.79
N ALA A 195 26.69 13.87 -17.10
CA ALA A 195 25.40 14.54 -17.02
C ALA A 195 25.48 15.79 -16.13
N THR A 196 25.14 16.95 -16.69
CA THR A 196 25.19 18.25 -16.00
C THR A 196 23.90 18.61 -15.28
N SER A 197 22.76 18.01 -15.66
CA SER A 197 21.46 18.23 -15.02
C SER A 197 21.00 17.01 -14.23
N PHE A 198 20.23 17.22 -13.16
CA PHE A 198 19.70 16.14 -12.33
C PHE A 198 18.81 15.15 -13.12
N PRO A 199 17.87 15.58 -13.99
CA PRO A 199 17.09 14.65 -14.81
C PRO A 199 17.94 13.80 -15.75
N ALA A 200 19.03 14.35 -16.29
CA ALA A 200 19.97 13.61 -17.12
C ALA A 200 20.77 12.58 -16.28
N LYS A 201 21.18 12.96 -15.06
CA LYS A 201 21.93 12.08 -14.13
C LYS A 201 21.15 10.80 -13.78
N ILE A 202 19.83 10.91 -13.62
CA ILE A 202 18.98 9.80 -13.19
C ILE A 202 18.29 9.03 -14.34
N LYS A 203 18.56 9.39 -15.60
CA LYS A 203 17.97 8.74 -16.78
C LYS A 203 18.19 7.21 -16.73
N PRO A 204 17.23 6.37 -17.18
CA PRO A 204 17.40 4.92 -17.21
C PRO A 204 18.64 4.55 -18.03
N GLY A 205 19.56 3.80 -17.41
CA GLY A 205 20.78 3.27 -18.04
C GLY A 205 20.62 1.78 -18.36
N PRO A 206 21.61 1.14 -19.01
CA PRO A 206 21.51 -0.27 -19.40
C PRO A 206 21.47 -1.24 -18.20
N ASN A 207 22.01 -0.83 -17.05
CA ASN A 207 22.07 -1.65 -15.85
C ASN A 207 21.03 -1.19 -14.83
N GLY A 208 20.08 -2.06 -14.49
CA GLY A 208 19.18 -1.87 -13.35
C GLY A 208 17.90 -1.08 -13.64
N ARG A 209 17.29 -1.23 -14.81
CA ARG A 209 15.96 -0.67 -15.10
C ARG A 209 14.88 -1.47 -14.38
N TRP A 210 13.95 -0.78 -13.74
CA TRP A 210 12.86 -1.42 -13.00
C TRP A 210 11.81 -2.02 -13.94
N LEU A 211 11.22 -1.21 -14.85
CA LEU A 211 10.18 -1.64 -15.79
C LEU A 211 10.43 -1.03 -17.17
N GLU A 212 11.26 -1.68 -17.97
CA GLU A 212 11.67 -1.17 -19.29
C GLU A 212 10.51 -0.95 -20.28
N TRP A 213 9.41 -1.68 -20.07
CA TRP A 213 8.18 -1.58 -20.84
C TRP A 213 7.18 -0.56 -20.28
N GLN A 214 7.51 0.11 -19.17
CA GLN A 214 6.65 1.08 -18.46
C GLN A 214 7.45 2.26 -17.89
N GLU A 215 8.40 2.82 -18.66
CA GLU A 215 9.25 3.93 -18.20
C GLU A 215 9.22 5.17 -19.11
N LYS A 216 8.67 5.04 -20.33
CA LYS A 216 8.62 6.14 -21.31
C LYS A 216 7.45 7.07 -21.01
N PRO A 217 7.58 8.39 -21.25
CA PRO A 217 6.48 9.34 -21.00
C PRO A 217 5.14 8.94 -21.62
N SER A 218 5.14 8.43 -22.86
CA SER A 218 3.91 7.95 -23.50
C SER A 218 3.31 6.74 -22.80
N GLN A 219 4.13 5.78 -22.34
CA GLN A 219 3.67 4.62 -21.58
C GLN A 219 3.08 5.03 -20.23
N LEU A 220 3.76 5.93 -19.51
CA LEU A 220 3.30 6.46 -18.22
C LEU A 220 2.01 7.26 -18.38
N LEU A 221 1.89 8.08 -19.43
CA LEU A 221 0.68 8.83 -19.74
C LEU A 221 -0.50 7.88 -20.05
N THR A 222 -0.29 6.90 -20.93
CA THR A 222 -1.34 5.96 -21.33
C THR A 222 -1.78 5.06 -20.17
N ILE A 223 -0.85 4.42 -19.47
CA ILE A 223 -1.18 3.55 -18.34
C ILE A 223 -1.76 4.38 -17.20
N GLY A 224 -1.10 5.49 -16.83
CA GLY A 224 -1.54 6.37 -15.75
C GLY A 224 -2.96 6.88 -15.95
N SER A 225 -3.27 7.41 -17.14
CA SER A 225 -4.60 7.97 -17.42
C SER A 225 -5.67 6.89 -17.52
N LEU A 226 -5.47 5.85 -18.34
CA LEU A 226 -6.52 4.84 -18.60
C LEU A 226 -6.77 3.94 -17.40
N PHE A 227 -5.72 3.50 -16.71
CA PHE A 227 -5.88 2.72 -15.48
C PHE A 227 -6.38 3.61 -14.33
N GLY A 228 -6.05 4.91 -14.37
CA GLY A 228 -6.59 5.89 -13.44
C GLY A 228 -8.11 6.06 -13.59
N ILE A 229 -8.61 6.22 -14.82
CA ILE A 229 -10.06 6.28 -15.12
C ILE A 229 -10.73 4.98 -14.70
N PHE A 230 -10.15 3.83 -15.07
CA PHE A 230 -10.68 2.51 -14.71
C PHE A 230 -10.83 2.36 -13.18
N ALA A 231 -9.77 2.69 -12.42
CA ALA A 231 -9.79 2.59 -10.98
C ALA A 231 -10.71 3.63 -10.31
N GLY A 232 -10.75 4.85 -10.84
CA GLY A 232 -11.65 5.90 -10.38
C GLY A 232 -13.12 5.48 -10.53
N GLY A 233 -13.48 4.91 -11.68
CA GLY A 233 -14.83 4.42 -11.96
C GLY A 233 -15.25 3.31 -11.01
N ALA A 234 -14.41 2.28 -10.88
CA ALA A 234 -14.67 1.18 -9.94
C ALA A 234 -14.80 1.68 -8.49
N SER A 235 -13.90 2.59 -8.06
CA SER A 235 -13.92 3.13 -6.70
C SER A 235 -15.19 3.94 -6.42
N LEU A 236 -15.63 4.78 -7.36
CA LEU A 236 -16.89 5.53 -7.22
C LEU A 236 -18.10 4.61 -7.16
N PHE A 237 -18.16 3.57 -8.00
CA PHE A 237 -19.28 2.62 -7.99
C PHE A 237 -19.34 1.81 -6.69
N LEU A 238 -18.19 1.39 -6.17
CA LEU A 238 -18.09 0.71 -4.88
C LEU A 238 -18.51 1.64 -3.75
N ALA A 239 -17.96 2.87 -3.71
CA ALA A 239 -18.32 3.87 -2.71
C ALA A 239 -19.83 4.16 -2.70
N ALA A 240 -20.43 4.32 -3.87
CA ALA A 240 -21.84 4.61 -4.05
C ALA A 240 -22.76 3.44 -3.67
N ASN A 241 -22.63 2.30 -4.37
CA ASN A 241 -23.59 1.20 -4.24
C ASN A 241 -23.39 0.42 -2.94
N VAL A 242 -22.14 0.14 -2.54
CA VAL A 242 -21.86 -0.53 -1.27
C VAL A 242 -22.13 0.44 -0.12
N GLY A 243 -21.74 1.71 -0.22
CA GLY A 243 -22.01 2.71 0.82
C GLY A 243 -23.50 2.92 1.06
N ALA A 244 -24.31 3.04 0.00
CA ALA A 244 -25.76 3.13 0.10
C ALA A 244 -26.35 1.88 0.76
N TYR A 245 -25.93 0.68 0.33
CA TYR A 245 -26.38 -0.58 0.94
C TYR A 245 -26.05 -0.65 2.43
N LEU A 246 -24.79 -0.39 2.83
CA LEU A 246 -24.39 -0.41 4.24
C LEU A 246 -25.15 0.62 5.07
N THR A 247 -25.49 1.78 4.49
CA THR A 247 -26.33 2.79 5.14
C THR A 247 -27.72 2.23 5.47
N THR A 248 -28.34 1.47 4.56
CA THR A 248 -29.63 0.80 4.84
C THR A 248 -29.56 -0.23 5.98
N ARG A 249 -28.34 -0.68 6.31
CA ARG A 249 -28.05 -1.60 7.41
C ARG A 249 -27.68 -0.88 8.72
N GLY A 250 -27.77 0.45 8.75
CA GLY A 250 -27.43 1.27 9.92
C GLY A 250 -25.93 1.51 10.13
N LEU A 251 -25.11 1.23 9.12
CA LEU A 251 -23.66 1.46 9.17
C LEU A 251 -23.28 2.84 8.61
N ALA A 252 -22.04 3.26 8.86
CA ALA A 252 -21.55 4.57 8.43
C ALA A 252 -21.54 4.69 6.89
N ASN A 253 -22.16 5.76 6.36
CA ASN A 253 -22.35 5.96 4.93
C ASN A 253 -21.04 6.05 4.12
N ASN A 254 -20.00 6.64 4.71
CA ASN A 254 -18.70 6.81 4.06
C ASN A 254 -17.75 5.60 4.23
N LEU A 255 -18.19 4.51 4.88
CA LEU A 255 -17.33 3.38 5.19
C LEU A 255 -16.79 2.68 3.92
N ALA A 256 -17.64 2.52 2.91
CA ALA A 256 -17.22 1.96 1.62
C ALA A 256 -16.27 2.92 0.88
N ALA A 257 -16.58 4.21 0.88
CA ALA A 257 -15.75 5.24 0.24
C ALA A 257 -14.34 5.31 0.84
N ALA A 258 -14.22 5.13 2.16
CA ALA A 258 -12.94 5.13 2.87
C ALA A 258 -12.00 3.98 2.46
N ASN A 259 -12.53 2.93 1.84
CA ASN A 259 -11.76 1.75 1.43
C ASN A 259 -11.71 1.54 -0.08
N ALA A 260 -12.60 2.17 -0.86
CA ALA A 260 -12.91 1.87 -2.26
C ALA A 260 -11.69 1.71 -3.18
N ASN A 261 -10.69 2.58 -3.01
CA ASN A 261 -9.44 2.57 -3.75
C ASN A 261 -8.64 1.27 -3.62
N SER A 262 -8.79 0.55 -2.50
CA SER A 262 -8.09 -0.71 -2.27
C SER A 262 -8.53 -1.82 -3.22
N PHE A 263 -9.75 -1.79 -3.77
CA PHE A 263 -10.24 -2.86 -4.65
C PHE A 263 -9.38 -3.00 -5.91
N CYS A 264 -9.18 -1.89 -6.64
CA CYS A 264 -8.35 -1.90 -7.85
C CYS A 264 -6.86 -2.08 -7.53
N PHE A 265 -6.40 -1.65 -6.35
CA PHE A 265 -5.09 -2.03 -5.83
C PHE A 265 -4.96 -3.55 -5.70
N GLY A 266 -5.98 -4.23 -5.18
CA GLY A 266 -6.00 -5.69 -5.04
C GLY A 266 -5.90 -6.43 -6.38
N ILE A 267 -6.72 -6.04 -7.36
CA ILE A 267 -6.63 -6.57 -8.75
C ILE A 267 -5.21 -6.35 -9.30
N SER A 268 -4.70 -5.14 -9.07
CA SER A 268 -3.40 -4.72 -9.55
C SER A 268 -2.24 -5.50 -8.95
N ALA A 269 -2.32 -5.82 -7.66
CA ALA A 269 -1.37 -6.68 -6.96
C ALA A 269 -1.40 -8.13 -7.48
N VAL A 270 -2.58 -8.68 -7.79
CA VAL A 270 -2.70 -10.03 -8.39
C VAL A 270 -2.01 -10.10 -9.75
N ILE A 271 -2.05 -9.03 -10.56
CA ILE A 271 -1.39 -8.98 -11.87
C ILE A 271 0.13 -9.18 -11.78
N ILE A 272 0.75 -8.88 -10.62
CA ILE A 272 2.19 -9.15 -10.38
C ILE A 272 2.51 -10.64 -10.50
N LEU A 273 1.55 -11.54 -10.29
CA LEU A 273 1.75 -12.98 -10.53
C LEU A 273 2.32 -13.25 -11.92
N PHE A 274 1.83 -12.55 -12.92
CA PHE A 274 2.28 -12.72 -14.29
C PHE A 274 3.69 -12.16 -14.52
N LEU A 275 4.08 -11.12 -13.77
CA LEU A 275 5.46 -10.61 -13.77
C LEU A 275 6.43 -11.69 -13.27
N ILE A 276 6.04 -12.41 -12.22
CA ILE A 276 6.85 -13.49 -11.66
C ILE A 276 6.99 -14.67 -12.65
N THR A 277 6.00 -14.89 -13.51
CA THR A 277 6.06 -15.88 -14.62
C THR A 277 6.83 -15.39 -15.86
N ASN A 278 7.72 -14.41 -15.70
CA ASN A 278 8.53 -13.81 -16.77
C ASN A 278 7.71 -13.19 -17.92
N ARG A 279 6.57 -12.57 -17.61
CA ARG A 279 5.80 -11.77 -18.58
C ARG A 279 5.93 -10.29 -18.27
N ASN A 280 6.18 -9.48 -19.30
CA ASN A 280 6.23 -8.03 -19.19
C ASN A 280 4.82 -7.49 -18.94
N MET A 281 4.47 -7.35 -17.67
CA MET A 281 3.14 -6.93 -17.21
C MET A 281 3.20 -5.55 -16.57
N PRO A 282 2.12 -4.76 -16.65
CA PRO A 282 2.12 -3.46 -16.03
C PRO A 282 2.14 -3.58 -14.51
N VAL A 283 2.96 -2.75 -13.85
CA VAL A 283 2.94 -2.54 -12.40
C VAL A 283 2.27 -1.21 -12.13
N GLN A 284 1.10 -1.26 -11.54
CA GLN A 284 0.06 -0.23 -11.61
C GLN A 284 -0.74 -0.10 -10.30
N HIS A 285 -0.40 -0.83 -9.25
CA HIS A 285 -1.15 -0.81 -8.00
C HIS A 285 -1.02 0.55 -7.31
N HIS A 286 0.11 1.26 -7.50
CA HIS A 286 0.24 2.65 -7.08
C HIS A 286 -0.64 3.61 -7.91
N VAL A 287 -0.75 3.38 -9.22
CA VAL A 287 -1.61 4.15 -10.14
C VAL A 287 -3.08 3.98 -9.76
N THR A 288 -3.54 2.73 -9.69
CA THR A 288 -4.95 2.41 -9.45
C THR A 288 -5.38 2.75 -8.02
N ASN A 289 -4.52 2.56 -7.03
CA ASN A 289 -4.79 2.97 -5.66
C ASN A 289 -5.00 4.50 -5.59
N ILE A 290 -4.03 5.30 -6.02
CA ILE A 290 -4.09 6.75 -5.82
C ILE A 290 -5.11 7.42 -6.74
N ALA A 291 -5.32 6.91 -7.96
CA ALA A 291 -6.39 7.39 -8.83
C ALA A 291 -7.78 7.07 -8.25
N GLY A 292 -7.98 5.85 -7.73
CA GLY A 292 -9.20 5.47 -7.03
C GLY A 292 -9.46 6.36 -5.81
N LEU A 293 -8.43 6.61 -5.01
CA LEU A 293 -8.48 7.50 -3.85
C LEU A 293 -8.86 8.93 -4.25
N ALA A 294 -8.24 9.46 -5.30
CA ALA A 294 -8.55 10.79 -5.81
C ALA A 294 -10.01 10.89 -6.26
N ALA A 295 -10.54 9.91 -6.99
CA ALA A 295 -11.93 9.91 -7.41
C ALA A 295 -12.90 10.01 -6.21
N VAL A 296 -12.71 9.19 -5.18
CA VAL A 296 -13.60 9.17 -4.01
C VAL A 296 -13.43 10.38 -3.08
N GLN A 297 -12.25 11.00 -3.04
CA GLN A 297 -12.00 12.21 -2.25
C GLN A 297 -12.57 13.45 -2.93
N PHE A 298 -12.38 13.59 -4.24
CA PHE A 298 -12.79 14.80 -4.97
C PHE A 298 -14.26 14.78 -5.41
N PHE A 299 -14.88 13.62 -5.63
CA PHE A 299 -16.29 13.56 -6.02
C PHE A 299 -17.24 14.26 -5.01
N PRO A 300 -17.15 14.02 -3.69
CA PRO A 300 -17.87 14.79 -2.69
C PRO A 300 -17.67 16.31 -2.81
N LEU A 301 -16.43 16.75 -3.05
CA LEU A 301 -16.08 18.18 -3.16
C LEU A 301 -16.74 18.83 -4.37
N LEU A 302 -16.77 18.12 -5.51
CA LEU A 302 -17.49 18.55 -6.70
C LEU A 302 -19.00 18.69 -6.47
N MET A 303 -19.53 17.96 -5.48
CA MET A 303 -20.92 18.05 -5.03
C MET A 303 -21.13 19.08 -3.90
N GLY A 304 -20.11 19.90 -3.58
CA GLY A 304 -20.16 20.91 -2.53
C GLY A 304 -20.21 20.34 -1.11
N LYS A 305 -19.63 19.14 -0.90
CA LYS A 305 -19.60 18.42 0.37
C LYS A 305 -18.20 17.90 0.66
N THR A 306 -17.97 17.46 1.88
CA THR A 306 -16.75 16.73 2.26
C THR A 306 -17.03 15.23 2.26
N LEU A 307 -15.98 14.39 2.24
CA LEU A 307 -16.13 12.93 2.33
C LEU A 307 -16.99 12.48 3.53
N THR A 308 -16.97 13.23 4.64
CA THR A 308 -17.75 12.94 5.85
C THR A 308 -19.18 13.47 5.82
N THR A 309 -19.49 14.46 4.98
CA THR A 309 -20.82 15.10 4.93
C THR A 309 -21.61 14.72 3.68
N TYR A 310 -20.95 14.16 2.66
CA TYR A 310 -21.60 13.61 1.48
C TYR A 310 -22.34 12.31 1.82
N HIS A 311 -23.55 12.17 1.29
CA HIS A 311 -24.37 10.99 1.47
C HIS A 311 -24.36 10.15 0.19
N TRP A 312 -23.59 9.06 0.19
CA TRP A 312 -23.50 8.11 -0.92
C TRP A 312 -24.85 7.42 -1.15
N THR A 313 -25.34 7.47 -2.37
CA THR A 313 -26.58 6.83 -2.83
C THR A 313 -26.30 5.84 -3.95
N TYR A 314 -27.25 4.92 -4.21
CA TYR A 314 -27.15 4.00 -5.34
C TYR A 314 -26.99 4.77 -6.66
N THR A 315 -26.12 4.29 -7.54
CA THR A 315 -25.88 4.95 -8.83
C THR A 315 -27.13 4.97 -9.72
N SER A 316 -28.09 4.08 -9.48
CA SER A 316 -29.41 4.08 -10.12
C SER A 316 -30.27 5.30 -9.77
N SER A 317 -29.94 6.01 -8.68
CA SER A 317 -30.64 7.23 -8.24
C SER A 317 -29.94 8.52 -8.68
N TRP A 318 -28.79 8.42 -9.35
CA TRP A 318 -28.01 9.58 -9.76
C TRP A 318 -28.64 10.27 -10.97
N ASP A 319 -28.81 11.57 -10.85
CA ASP A 319 -29.27 12.43 -11.93
C ASP A 319 -28.12 12.84 -12.87
N SER A 320 -28.45 13.56 -13.95
CA SER A 320 -27.47 14.02 -14.95
C SER A 320 -26.38 14.89 -14.35
N HIS A 321 -26.69 15.69 -13.32
CA HIS A 321 -25.70 16.52 -12.64
C HIS A 321 -24.68 15.65 -11.90
N THR A 322 -25.15 14.66 -11.13
CA THR A 322 -24.30 13.74 -10.37
C THR A 322 -23.41 12.91 -11.30
N TRP A 323 -23.94 12.41 -12.42
CA TRP A 323 -23.14 11.74 -13.45
C TRP A 323 -22.12 12.68 -14.11
N GLY A 324 -22.47 13.95 -14.32
CA GLY A 324 -21.55 14.99 -14.76
C GLY A 324 -20.37 15.16 -13.81
N MET A 325 -20.64 15.29 -12.51
CA MET A 325 -19.60 15.42 -11.48
C MET A 325 -18.76 14.14 -11.33
N ALA A 326 -19.37 12.96 -11.47
CA ALA A 326 -18.64 11.70 -11.51
C ALA A 326 -17.67 11.65 -12.69
N THR A 327 -18.07 12.15 -13.86
CA THR A 327 -17.21 12.25 -15.05
C THR A 327 -16.01 13.16 -14.80
N VAL A 328 -16.21 14.32 -14.15
CA VAL A 328 -15.10 15.20 -13.73
C VAL A 328 -14.18 14.49 -12.74
N ALA A 329 -14.73 13.75 -11.77
CA ALA A 329 -13.92 12.95 -10.85
C ALA A 329 -13.08 11.87 -11.56
N LEU A 330 -13.55 11.30 -12.69
CA LEU A 330 -12.74 10.39 -13.50
C LEU A 330 -11.58 11.08 -14.22
N VAL A 331 -11.77 12.33 -14.67
CA VAL A 331 -10.68 13.14 -15.23
C VAL A 331 -9.62 13.43 -14.16
N ILE A 332 -10.06 13.74 -12.93
CA ILE A 332 -9.16 13.90 -11.77
C ILE A 332 -8.43 12.58 -11.49
N ALA A 333 -9.11 11.44 -11.53
CA ALA A 333 -8.51 10.13 -11.36
C ALA A 333 -7.45 9.83 -12.45
N ALA A 334 -7.72 10.21 -13.71
CA ALA A 334 -6.77 10.09 -14.80
C ALA A 334 -5.50 10.91 -14.53
N PHE A 335 -5.66 12.17 -14.09
CA PHE A 335 -4.55 13.04 -13.72
C PHE A 335 -3.71 12.45 -12.60
N PHE A 336 -4.34 12.02 -11.50
CA PHE A 336 -3.62 11.44 -10.36
C PHE A 336 -2.99 10.09 -10.69
N GLY A 337 -3.56 9.32 -11.62
CA GLY A 337 -2.95 8.11 -12.16
C GLY A 337 -1.68 8.39 -12.96
N VAL A 338 -1.67 9.42 -13.82
CA VAL A 338 -0.45 9.88 -14.53
C VAL A 338 0.59 10.40 -13.54
N PHE A 339 0.16 11.23 -12.59
CA PHE A 339 1.02 11.75 -11.54
C PHE A 339 1.72 10.64 -10.76
N THR A 340 0.98 9.61 -10.33
CA THR A 340 1.58 8.49 -9.59
C THR A 340 2.40 7.54 -10.44
N ALA A 341 2.05 7.32 -11.71
CA ALA A 341 2.91 6.59 -12.65
C ALA A 341 4.27 7.30 -12.80
N GLY A 342 4.25 8.62 -12.98
CA GLY A 342 5.46 9.44 -13.05
C GLY A 342 6.26 9.43 -11.74
N LEU A 343 5.57 9.44 -10.60
CA LEU A 343 6.20 9.37 -9.29
C LEU A 343 6.87 8.02 -9.04
N GLY A 344 6.22 6.92 -9.41
CA GLY A 344 6.80 5.57 -9.36
C GLY A 344 8.06 5.48 -10.21
N GLU A 345 8.03 5.98 -11.44
CA GLU A 345 9.22 6.03 -12.30
C GLU A 345 10.33 6.91 -11.72
N PHE A 346 9.98 8.07 -11.14
CA PHE A 346 10.94 8.94 -10.46
C PHE A 346 11.63 8.22 -9.30
N CYS A 347 10.85 7.57 -8.42
CA CYS A 347 11.37 6.80 -7.29
C CYS A 347 12.20 5.59 -7.75
N ALA A 348 11.84 4.96 -8.87
CA ALA A 348 12.62 3.89 -9.48
C ALA A 348 13.99 4.39 -9.94
N ARG A 349 14.01 5.51 -10.69
CA ARG A 349 15.24 6.14 -11.16
C ARG A 349 16.15 6.62 -10.03
N LEU A 350 15.56 7.08 -8.94
CA LEU A 350 16.29 7.60 -7.78
C LEU A 350 16.85 6.46 -6.92
N TRP A 351 16.01 5.54 -6.47
CA TRP A 351 16.38 4.55 -5.46
C TRP A 351 16.59 3.15 -6.02
N TYR A 352 15.70 2.64 -6.87
CA TYR A 352 15.83 1.27 -7.38
C TYR A 352 17.04 1.12 -8.31
N ASN A 353 17.09 1.95 -9.36
CA ASN A 353 18.07 1.84 -10.44
C ASN A 353 19.51 2.16 -9.96
N ARG A 354 19.65 2.97 -8.91
CA ARG A 354 20.95 3.40 -8.34
C ARG A 354 21.33 2.64 -7.07
N GLY A 355 20.56 1.62 -6.72
CA GLY A 355 20.80 0.78 -5.56
C GLY A 355 21.37 -0.59 -5.92
N THR A 356 21.91 -1.26 -4.91
CA THR A 356 22.32 -2.66 -4.93
C THR A 356 21.19 -3.62 -4.52
N SER A 357 20.05 -3.07 -4.11
CA SER A 357 18.96 -3.83 -3.52
C SER A 357 17.60 -3.32 -3.97
N HIS A 358 16.55 -4.11 -3.75
CA HIS A 358 15.19 -3.68 -4.02
C HIS A 358 14.78 -2.55 -3.05
N ILE A 359 14.40 -1.39 -3.59
CA ILE A 359 13.59 -0.38 -2.89
C ILE A 359 12.38 -0.18 -3.77
N ASP A 360 11.20 -0.45 -3.21
CA ASP A 360 9.95 -0.55 -3.96
C ASP A 360 9.46 0.83 -4.43
N PRO A 361 9.52 1.13 -5.74
CA PRO A 361 9.06 2.41 -6.26
C PRO A 361 7.56 2.67 -6.08
N PRO A 362 6.65 1.67 -6.23
CA PRO A 362 5.24 1.81 -5.95
C PRO A 362 4.92 2.22 -4.51
N ALA A 363 5.55 1.62 -3.50
CA ALA A 363 5.36 2.01 -2.10
C ALA A 363 5.70 3.49 -1.90
N ALA A 364 6.83 3.95 -2.47
CA ALA A 364 7.19 5.36 -2.44
C ALA A 364 6.13 6.25 -3.11
N ALA A 365 5.63 5.84 -4.27
CA ALA A 365 4.59 6.58 -5.00
C ALA A 365 3.24 6.59 -4.26
N ILE A 366 2.85 5.51 -3.58
CA ILE A 366 1.59 5.42 -2.84
C ILE A 366 1.58 6.37 -1.65
N TRP A 367 2.60 6.34 -0.77
CA TRP A 367 2.53 7.18 0.44
C TRP A 367 2.60 8.67 0.08
N LEU A 368 3.45 9.05 -0.88
CA LEU A 368 3.53 10.41 -1.39
C LEU A 368 2.22 10.82 -2.07
N GLY A 369 1.69 9.97 -2.95
CA GLY A 369 0.46 10.24 -3.69
C GLY A 369 -0.77 10.33 -2.79
N ASN A 370 -0.88 9.45 -1.79
CA ASN A 370 -1.93 9.51 -0.78
C ASN A 370 -1.86 10.83 -0.01
N THR A 371 -0.66 11.20 0.47
CA THR A 371 -0.45 12.45 1.20
C THR A 371 -0.88 13.67 0.38
N VAL A 372 -0.49 13.72 -0.89
CA VAL A 372 -0.87 14.80 -1.80
C VAL A 372 -2.39 14.83 -2.01
N VAL A 373 -3.02 13.70 -2.35
CA VAL A 373 -4.47 13.64 -2.60
C VAL A 373 -5.27 14.06 -1.38
N VAL A 374 -4.98 13.49 -0.22
CA VAL A 374 -5.74 13.79 1.01
C VAL A 374 -5.49 15.23 1.46
N SER A 375 -4.25 15.74 1.36
CA SER A 375 -3.96 17.13 1.73
C SER A 375 -4.65 18.13 0.80
N LEU A 376 -4.67 17.86 -0.51
CA LEU A 376 -5.37 18.69 -1.48
C LEU A 376 -6.89 18.63 -1.25
N ALA A 377 -7.45 17.45 -1.02
CA ALA A 377 -8.88 17.31 -0.73
C ALA A 377 -9.26 18.10 0.54
N THR A 378 -8.45 18.01 1.60
CA THR A 378 -8.64 18.80 2.84
C THR A 378 -8.53 20.30 2.59
N LEU A 379 -7.62 20.76 1.72
CA LEU A 379 -7.47 22.18 1.38
C LEU A 379 -8.70 22.76 0.66
N PHE A 380 -9.42 21.92 -0.08
CA PHE A 380 -10.63 22.30 -0.83
C PHE A 380 -11.94 21.93 -0.10
N SER A 381 -11.87 21.40 1.13
CA SER A 381 -13.01 20.92 1.93
C SER A 381 -13.73 22.00 2.72
#